data_AF-A0A352JYP9-F1
#
_entry.id   AF-A0A352JYP9-F1
#
_cell.length_a   1.000
_cell.length_b   1.000
_cell.length_c   1.000
_cell.angle_alpha   90.00
_cell.angle_beta   90.00
_cell.angle_gamma   90.00
#
_symmetry.space_group_name_H-M   'P 1'
#
loop_
_entity.id
_entity.type
_entity.pdbx_description
1 polymer ?
#
loop_
_entity_poly.entity_id
_entity_poly.type
_entity_poly.pdbx_seq_one_letter_code
_entity_poly.pdbx_strand_id
1 'polypeptide(L)'
;GKPITDRIVTLTGESFTRPKNVIAPIGTPISHLIAATDTNPQSLHSVIIGGPMMGYRVTDFSAGITKTTNCLLAREVEVQPESPCIRCGACATACPVRLQPQQMVAALKGDALNRAIHEGLGDCIECAACNAVCPSNIPLAEWFRRGRFEMKERAREHQQASDARDRFEARNTRLERLAQEQEAKRAARKAKSADALNKARKAREEIS
;
A
#
# COMPACT_ATOMS: atom_id res chain seq x y z
N GLY A 1 -0.40 26.57 3.88
CA GLY A 1 0.83 26.06 3.24
C GLY A 1 0.62 26.00 1.74
N LYS A 2 1.67 26.17 0.93
CA LYS A 2 1.59 25.98 -0.53
C LYS A 2 1.71 24.49 -0.86
N PRO A 3 0.90 23.94 -1.79
CA PRO A 3 1.02 22.56 -2.24
C PRO A 3 2.34 22.36 -3.01
N ILE A 4 2.91 21.16 -2.91
CA ILE A 4 4.09 20.77 -3.71
C ILE A 4 3.61 20.42 -5.11
N THR A 5 3.86 21.31 -6.06
CA THR A 5 3.46 21.19 -7.47
C THR A 5 4.58 20.69 -8.37
N ASP A 6 5.83 20.90 -7.95
CA ASP A 6 7.03 20.60 -8.70
C ASP A 6 8.15 20.14 -7.75
N ARG A 7 9.18 19.55 -8.34
CA ARG A 7 10.34 19.03 -7.60
C ARG A 7 11.61 19.21 -8.42
N ILE A 8 12.68 19.52 -7.70
CA ILE A 8 14.04 19.44 -8.26
C ILE A 8 14.43 17.97 -8.37
N VAL A 9 14.77 17.53 -9.57
CA VAL A 9 15.24 16.18 -9.88
C VAL A 9 16.66 16.25 -10.42
N THR A 10 17.58 15.53 -9.79
CA THR A 10 18.95 15.36 -10.27
C THR A 10 19.01 14.21 -11.26
N LEU A 11 19.40 14.50 -12.51
CA LEU A 11 19.60 13.51 -13.57
C LEU A 11 21.11 13.24 -13.66
N THR A 12 21.55 12.07 -13.24
CA THR A 12 22.98 11.76 -13.08
C THR A 12 23.32 10.31 -13.40
N GLY A 13 24.62 10.01 -13.56
CA GLY A 13 25.14 8.71 -13.95
C GLY A 13 25.71 8.68 -15.37
N GLU A 14 26.56 7.69 -15.61
CA GLU A 14 27.43 7.57 -16.79
C GLU A 14 26.64 7.37 -18.09
N SER A 15 25.42 6.85 -18.00
CA SER A 15 24.58 6.58 -19.18
C SER A 15 23.82 7.82 -19.67
N PHE A 16 23.87 8.95 -18.95
CA PHE A 16 23.31 10.21 -19.42
C PHE A 16 24.35 11.03 -20.19
N THR A 17 23.95 11.52 -21.37
CA THR A 17 24.77 12.38 -22.23
C THR A 17 25.10 13.71 -21.54
N ARG A 18 24.10 14.33 -20.91
CA ARG A 18 24.25 15.62 -20.19
C ARG A 18 23.57 15.58 -18.83
N PRO A 19 24.27 15.08 -17.78
CA PRO A 19 23.80 15.13 -16.41
C PRO A 19 23.48 16.56 -15.96
N LYS A 20 22.34 16.77 -15.28
CA LYS A 20 21.91 18.08 -14.79
C LYS A 20 20.78 17.99 -13.78
N ASN A 21 20.54 19.09 -13.09
CA ASN A 21 19.34 19.26 -12.27
C ASN A 21 18.23 19.90 -13.09
N VAL A 22 17.00 19.43 -12.92
CA VAL A 22 15.81 19.98 -13.57
C VAL A 22 14.72 20.25 -12.53
N ILE A 23 13.90 21.27 -12.76
CA ILE A 23 12.65 21.46 -12.02
C ILE A 23 11.54 20.89 -12.90
N ALA A 24 10.81 19.91 -12.38
CA ALA A 24 9.76 19.22 -13.11
C ALA A 24 8.45 19.19 -12.31
N PRO A 25 7.29 19.45 -12.94
CA PRO A 25 5.99 19.25 -12.32
C PRO A 25 5.81 17.81 -11.85
N ILE A 26 5.16 17.62 -10.70
CA ILE A 26 4.75 16.29 -10.23
C ILE A 26 3.84 15.65 -11.28
N GLY A 27 4.09 14.39 -11.62
CA GLY A 27 3.41 13.64 -12.68
C GLY A 27 4.11 13.67 -14.03
N THR A 28 5.16 14.48 -14.22
CA THR A 28 5.96 14.49 -15.46
C THR A 28 6.56 13.11 -15.73
N PRO A 29 6.38 12.51 -16.92
CA PRO A 29 6.94 11.19 -17.23
C PRO A 29 8.47 11.15 -17.12
N ILE A 30 9.00 10.03 -16.62
CA ILE A 30 10.45 9.80 -16.50
C ILE A 30 11.14 9.89 -17.88
N SER A 31 10.49 9.38 -18.93
CA SER A 31 10.96 9.46 -20.32
C SER A 31 11.21 10.89 -20.78
N HIS A 32 10.37 11.85 -20.35
CA HIS A 32 10.52 13.26 -20.67
C HIS A 32 11.73 13.88 -19.95
N LEU A 33 11.99 13.46 -18.71
CA LEU A 33 13.19 13.89 -17.99
C LEU A 33 14.47 13.32 -18.60
N ILE A 34 14.45 12.06 -19.03
CA ILE A 34 15.58 11.44 -19.74
C ILE A 34 15.85 12.17 -21.07
N ALA A 35 14.81 12.45 -21.84
CA ALA A 35 14.96 13.20 -23.09
C ALA A 35 15.59 14.59 -22.85
N ALA A 36 15.31 15.22 -21.70
CA ALA A 36 15.93 16.49 -21.34
C ALA A 36 17.45 16.40 -21.21
N THR A 37 18.07 15.23 -20.95
CA THR A 37 19.54 15.07 -20.91
C THR A 37 20.18 14.82 -22.27
N ASP A 38 19.43 15.00 -23.37
CA ASP A 38 19.85 14.63 -24.73
C ASP A 38 20.21 13.13 -24.83
N THR A 39 19.51 12.30 -24.05
CA THR A 39 19.69 10.85 -24.01
C THR A 39 18.43 10.17 -24.52
N ASN A 40 18.59 9.16 -25.38
CA ASN A 40 17.46 8.36 -25.82
C ASN A 40 16.99 7.45 -24.67
N PRO A 41 15.73 7.54 -24.20
CA PRO A 41 15.23 6.64 -23.17
C PRO A 41 15.40 5.16 -23.54
N GLN A 42 15.29 4.81 -24.83
CA GLN A 42 15.40 3.43 -25.29
C GLN A 42 16.82 2.86 -25.23
N SER A 43 17.86 3.71 -25.17
CA SER A 43 19.24 3.25 -25.02
C SER A 43 19.63 3.00 -23.57
N LEU A 44 18.76 3.34 -22.61
CA LEU A 44 19.04 3.12 -21.18
C LEU A 44 18.59 1.74 -20.73
N HIS A 45 19.55 0.92 -20.32
CA HIS A 45 19.27 -0.41 -19.78
C HIS A 45 18.81 -0.38 -18.32
N SER A 46 19.27 0.58 -17.53
CA SER A 46 18.96 0.67 -16.10
C SER A 46 18.89 2.11 -15.63
N VAL A 47 17.72 2.49 -15.11
CA VAL A 47 17.50 3.78 -14.45
C VAL A 47 16.99 3.49 -13.05
N ILE A 48 17.57 4.16 -12.07
CA ILE A 48 17.24 4.03 -10.65
C ILE A 48 16.63 5.35 -10.18
N ILE A 49 15.44 5.29 -9.57
CA ILE A 49 14.91 6.44 -8.82
C ILE A 49 15.58 6.46 -7.45
N GLY A 50 16.16 7.59 -7.09
CA GLY A 50 16.87 7.81 -5.83
C GLY A 50 18.38 7.67 -5.99
N GLY A 51 19.05 7.28 -4.90
CA GLY A 51 20.50 7.08 -4.86
C GLY A 51 20.93 5.64 -5.11
N PRO A 52 22.24 5.38 -5.20
CA PRO A 52 22.79 4.03 -5.48
C PRO A 52 22.44 2.98 -4.41
N MET A 53 22.22 3.40 -3.17
CA MET A 53 21.94 2.50 -2.05
C MET A 53 20.44 2.25 -1.90
N MET A 54 19.66 3.33 -1.77
CA MET A 54 18.24 3.29 -1.42
C MET A 54 17.29 3.23 -2.61
N GLY A 55 17.82 3.49 -3.80
CA GLY A 55 17.01 3.61 -4.99
C GLY A 55 16.39 2.29 -5.42
N TYR A 56 15.44 2.39 -6.34
CA TYR A 56 14.82 1.23 -6.97
C TYR A 56 14.82 1.41 -8.48
N ARG A 57 14.93 0.28 -9.18
CA ARG A 57 14.95 0.26 -10.64
C ARG A 57 13.58 0.65 -11.18
N VAL A 58 13.59 1.51 -12.20
CA VAL A 58 12.41 1.89 -12.95
C VAL A 58 12.15 0.81 -14.00
N THR A 59 10.94 0.26 -14.00
CA THR A 59 10.47 -0.71 -14.99
C THR A 59 9.71 -0.06 -16.14
N ASP A 60 9.08 1.08 -15.88
CA ASP A 60 8.27 1.82 -16.85
C ASP A 60 8.67 3.31 -16.85
N PHE A 61 9.19 3.78 -17.99
CA PHE A 61 9.57 5.18 -18.16
C PHE A 61 8.39 6.12 -18.45
N SER A 62 7.19 5.59 -18.70
CA SER A 62 5.97 6.39 -18.81
C SER A 62 5.44 6.86 -17.45
N ALA A 63 5.88 6.22 -16.36
CA ALA A 63 5.50 6.58 -15.01
C ALA A 63 5.88 8.04 -14.69
N GLY A 64 4.93 8.77 -14.09
CA GLY A 64 5.13 10.15 -13.68
C GLY A 64 6.00 10.26 -12.42
N ILE A 65 6.82 11.31 -12.33
CA ILE A 65 7.58 11.60 -11.12
C ILE A 65 6.64 11.94 -9.96
N THR A 66 7.06 11.58 -8.74
CA THR A 66 6.27 11.86 -7.54
C THR A 66 6.99 12.85 -6.64
N LYS A 67 6.33 13.27 -5.56
CA LYS A 67 6.94 14.10 -4.52
C LYS A 67 8.15 13.46 -3.84
N THR A 68 8.47 12.18 -4.10
CA THR A 68 9.65 11.52 -3.53
C THR A 68 10.78 11.38 -4.54
N THR A 69 10.52 11.50 -5.84
CA THR A 69 11.52 11.39 -6.92
C THR A 69 12.51 12.56 -6.87
N ASN A 70 13.65 12.39 -6.20
CA ASN A 70 14.70 13.42 -6.09
C ASN A 70 15.83 13.25 -7.10
N CYS A 71 16.10 12.02 -7.54
CA CYS A 71 17.22 11.69 -8.38
C CYS A 71 16.81 10.58 -9.36
N LEU A 72 17.24 10.71 -10.60
CA LEU A 72 17.27 9.64 -11.59
C LEU A 72 18.73 9.35 -11.86
N LEU A 73 19.13 8.12 -11.55
CA LEU A 73 20.47 7.62 -11.71
C LEU A 73 20.49 6.60 -12.85
N ALA A 74 21.06 6.98 -13.99
CA ALA A 74 21.24 6.10 -15.13
C ALA A 74 22.67 5.55 -15.14
N ARG A 75 22.82 4.26 -14.85
CA ARG A 75 24.13 3.58 -14.90
C ARG A 75 23.94 2.21 -15.50
N GLU A 76 24.97 1.70 -16.15
CA GLU A 76 25.06 0.27 -16.41
C GLU A 76 25.28 -0.44 -15.09
N VAL A 77 24.38 -1.36 -14.75
CA VAL A 77 24.55 -2.26 -13.62
C VAL A 77 24.76 -3.63 -14.21
N GLU A 78 25.97 -4.16 -14.11
CA GLU A 78 26.17 -5.60 -14.26
C GLU A 78 25.39 -6.28 -13.14
N VAL A 79 24.25 -6.87 -13.51
CA VAL A 79 23.46 -7.68 -12.59
C VAL A 79 24.18 -9.01 -12.48
N GLN A 80 25.01 -9.15 -11.44
CA GLN A 80 25.56 -10.45 -11.11
C GLN A 80 24.40 -11.40 -10.77
N PRO A 81 24.39 -12.63 -11.29
CA PRO A 81 23.33 -13.58 -11.01
C PRO A 81 23.30 -13.87 -9.51
N GLU A 82 22.08 -13.99 -8.99
CA GLU A 82 21.87 -14.41 -7.61
C GLU A 82 22.45 -15.82 -7.41
N SER A 83 23.25 -15.99 -6.37
CA SER A 83 23.74 -17.30 -5.94
C SER A 83 23.05 -17.74 -4.63
N PRO A 84 23.10 -19.03 -4.28
CA PRO A 84 22.49 -19.52 -3.05
C PRO A 84 23.07 -18.84 -1.80
N CYS A 85 22.21 -18.60 -0.82
CA CYS A 85 22.60 -18.01 0.46
C CYS A 85 23.56 -18.94 1.22
N ILE A 86 24.77 -18.44 1.52
CA ILE A 86 25.78 -19.16 2.31
C ILE A 86 25.64 -18.97 3.84
N ARG A 87 24.60 -18.25 4.29
CA ARG A 87 24.32 -17.97 5.72
C ARG A 87 25.49 -17.33 6.48
N CYS A 88 26.19 -16.39 5.85
CA CYS A 88 27.34 -15.70 6.44
C CYS A 88 26.99 -14.71 7.57
N GLY A 89 25.72 -14.35 7.76
CA GLY A 89 25.28 -13.42 8.82
C GLY A 89 25.59 -11.93 8.58
N ALA A 90 26.32 -11.57 7.53
CA ALA A 90 26.71 -10.18 7.24
C ALA A 90 25.51 -9.21 7.17
N CYS A 91 24.38 -9.67 6.62
CA CYS A 91 23.16 -8.89 6.52
C CYS A 91 22.54 -8.53 7.88
N ALA A 92 22.69 -9.38 8.90
CA ALA A 92 22.20 -9.10 10.24
C ALA A 92 23.07 -8.03 10.92
N THR A 93 24.40 -8.13 10.79
CA THR A 93 25.36 -7.16 11.33
C THR A 93 25.20 -5.77 10.71
N ALA A 94 24.93 -5.70 9.40
CA ALA A 94 24.73 -4.43 8.70
C ALA A 94 23.35 -3.79 8.96
N CYS A 95 22.41 -4.50 9.60
CA CYS A 95 21.05 -4.01 9.76
C CYS A 95 20.97 -2.92 10.86
N PRO A 96 20.59 -1.66 10.53
CA PRO A 96 20.53 -0.58 11.52
C PRO A 96 19.43 -0.78 12.57
N VAL A 97 18.39 -1.54 12.23
CA VAL A 97 17.26 -1.87 13.11
C VAL A 97 17.35 -3.28 13.70
N ARG A 98 18.52 -3.95 13.58
CA ARG A 98 18.83 -5.23 14.22
C ARG A 98 17.86 -6.38 13.90
N LEU A 99 17.33 -6.41 12.67
CA LEU A 99 16.50 -7.52 12.18
C LEU A 99 17.35 -8.74 11.79
N GLN A 100 16.69 -9.85 11.45
CA GLN A 100 17.32 -11.04 10.86
C GLN A 100 16.96 -11.22 9.37
N PRO A 101 17.60 -10.47 8.44
CA PRO A 101 17.27 -10.54 7.01
C PRO A 101 17.33 -11.95 6.41
N GLN A 102 18.22 -12.82 6.93
CA GLN A 102 18.34 -14.19 6.44
C GLN A 102 17.07 -15.01 6.66
N GLN A 103 16.40 -14.85 7.80
CA GLN A 103 15.17 -15.59 8.13
C GLN A 103 14.00 -15.02 7.33
N MET A 104 13.94 -13.69 7.27
CA MET A 104 12.91 -12.97 6.51
C MET A 104 12.93 -13.35 5.02
N VAL A 105 14.11 -13.37 4.38
CA VAL A 105 14.19 -13.71 2.95
C VAL A 105 13.89 -15.18 2.71
N ALA A 106 14.30 -16.08 3.61
CA ALA A 106 13.97 -17.50 3.52
C ALA A 106 12.45 -17.72 3.61
N ALA A 107 11.78 -17.02 4.53
CA ALA A 107 10.33 -17.05 4.66
C ALA A 107 9.63 -16.48 3.40
N LEU A 108 10.09 -15.36 2.87
CA LEU A 108 9.50 -14.73 1.67
C LEU A 108 9.72 -15.54 0.39
N LYS A 109 10.86 -16.22 0.25
CA LYS A 109 11.11 -17.13 -0.87
C LYS A 109 10.28 -18.41 -0.80
N GLY A 110 9.85 -18.81 0.39
CA GLY A 110 8.93 -19.92 0.61
C GLY A 110 7.46 -19.50 0.70
N ASP A 111 7.10 -18.31 0.21
CA ASP A 111 5.74 -17.74 0.24
C ASP A 111 5.09 -17.68 1.65
N ALA A 112 5.91 -17.68 2.69
CA ALA A 112 5.48 -17.67 4.09
C ALA A 112 5.45 -16.25 4.65
N LEU A 113 4.57 -15.39 4.10
CA LEU A 113 4.49 -13.98 4.50
C LEU A 113 4.26 -13.79 6.01
N ASN A 114 3.35 -14.56 6.62
CA ASN A 114 3.08 -14.47 8.07
C ASN A 114 4.31 -14.75 8.92
N ARG A 115 5.16 -15.69 8.46
CA ARG A 115 6.45 -15.96 9.11
C ARG A 115 7.39 -14.77 8.95
N ALA A 116 7.48 -14.18 7.76
CA ALA A 116 8.30 -12.99 7.55
C ALA A 116 7.83 -11.81 8.43
N ILE A 117 6.52 -11.62 8.61
CA ILE A 117 5.94 -10.62 9.52
C ILE A 117 6.37 -10.89 10.97
N HIS A 118 6.29 -12.14 11.43
CA HIS A 118 6.75 -12.53 12.77
C HIS A 118 8.25 -12.26 12.97
N GLU A 119 9.07 -12.42 11.93
CA GLU A 119 10.51 -12.11 11.95
C GLU A 119 10.82 -10.60 11.86
N GLY A 120 9.80 -9.71 11.86
CA GLY A 120 9.98 -8.26 11.88
C GLY A 120 9.94 -7.57 10.52
N LEU A 121 9.30 -8.17 9.50
CA LEU A 121 9.13 -7.53 8.18
C LEU A 121 8.45 -6.16 8.24
N GLY A 122 7.54 -5.96 9.20
CA GLY A 122 6.88 -4.67 9.43
C GLY A 122 7.83 -3.56 9.86
N ASP A 123 8.90 -3.90 10.58
CA ASP A 123 9.86 -2.96 11.16
C ASP A 123 10.99 -2.59 10.18
N CYS A 124 11.08 -3.28 9.05
CA CYS A 124 12.09 -3.00 8.03
C CYS A 124 11.89 -1.59 7.46
N ILE A 125 12.92 -0.75 7.57
CA ILE A 125 12.94 0.64 7.06
C ILE A 125 13.43 0.75 5.59
N GLU A 126 13.59 -0.39 4.90
CA GLU A 126 14.00 -0.45 3.49
C GLU A 126 15.36 0.22 3.18
N CYS A 127 16.28 0.23 4.16
CA CYS A 127 17.60 0.86 4.03
C CYS A 127 18.58 0.21 3.03
N ALA A 128 18.25 -0.97 2.51
CA ALA A 128 19.05 -1.77 1.59
C ALA A 128 20.52 -2.06 1.99
N ALA A 129 20.93 -1.77 3.24
CA ALA A 129 22.26 -2.08 3.75
C ALA A 129 22.59 -3.59 3.62
N CYS A 130 21.58 -4.44 3.75
CA CYS A 130 21.70 -5.88 3.60
C CYS A 130 22.06 -6.33 2.17
N ASN A 131 21.62 -5.61 1.13
CA ASN A 131 21.98 -5.92 -0.26
C ASN A 131 23.47 -5.66 -0.50
N ALA A 132 23.96 -4.53 0.00
CA ALA A 132 25.34 -4.08 -0.25
C ALA A 132 26.40 -5.03 0.34
N VAL A 133 26.07 -5.75 1.42
CA VAL A 133 27.00 -6.66 2.11
C VAL A 133 26.80 -8.12 1.76
N CYS A 134 25.83 -8.46 0.89
CA CYS A 134 25.52 -9.86 0.58
C CYS A 134 26.54 -10.43 -0.41
N PRO A 135 27.37 -11.41 -0.04
CA PRO A 135 28.33 -12.02 -0.98
C PRO A 135 27.63 -12.84 -2.07
N SER A 136 26.37 -13.23 -1.84
CA SER A 136 25.59 -14.05 -2.75
C SER A 136 24.77 -13.21 -3.76
N ASN A 137 24.87 -11.88 -3.73
CA ASN A 137 24.08 -10.95 -4.56
C ASN A 137 22.56 -11.14 -4.45
N ILE A 138 22.08 -11.54 -3.27
CA ILE A 138 20.64 -11.70 -3.01
C ILE A 138 20.01 -10.31 -2.86
N PRO A 139 18.97 -9.95 -3.64
CA PRO A 139 18.33 -8.64 -3.57
C PRO A 139 17.37 -8.53 -2.37
N LEU A 140 17.88 -8.71 -1.14
CA LEU A 140 17.11 -8.77 0.12
C LEU A 140 16.07 -7.63 0.27
N ALA A 141 16.46 -6.40 0.00
CA ALA A 141 15.62 -5.21 0.09
C ALA A 141 14.43 -5.23 -0.88
N GLU A 142 14.60 -5.84 -2.06
CA GLU A 142 13.50 -6.02 -3.02
C GLU A 142 12.47 -7.02 -2.50
N TRP A 143 12.95 -8.16 -1.97
CA TRP A 143 12.08 -9.13 -1.30
C TRP A 143 11.30 -8.49 -0.15
N PHE A 144 11.96 -7.68 0.68
CA PHE A 144 11.29 -7.01 1.82
C PHE A 144 10.29 -5.96 1.36
N ARG A 145 10.62 -5.14 0.34
CA ARG A 145 9.69 -4.20 -0.27
C ARG A 145 8.43 -4.91 -0.77
N ARG A 146 8.61 -6.01 -1.52
CA ARG A 146 7.51 -6.83 -2.03
C ARG A 146 6.66 -7.42 -0.91
N GLY A 147 7.29 -8.00 0.11
CA GLY A 147 6.59 -8.56 1.26
C GLY A 147 5.82 -7.51 2.06
N ARG A 148 6.38 -6.31 2.28
CA ARG A 148 5.65 -5.22 2.95
C ARG A 148 4.48 -4.70 2.11
N PHE A 149 4.62 -4.66 0.79
CA PHE A 149 3.51 -4.32 -0.10
C PHE A 149 2.37 -5.34 0.05
N GLU A 150 2.69 -6.63 -0.03
CA GLU A 150 1.71 -7.71 0.14
C GLU A 150 1.04 -7.68 1.52
N MET A 151 1.82 -7.43 2.58
CA MET A 151 1.30 -7.26 3.94
C MET A 151 0.27 -6.12 4.02
N LYS A 152 0.55 -4.97 3.37
CA LYS A 152 -0.36 -3.82 3.34
C LYS A 152 -1.63 -4.12 2.55
N GLU A 153 -1.51 -4.80 1.41
CA GLU A 153 -2.68 -5.17 0.61
C GLU A 153 -3.60 -6.13 1.38
N ARG A 154 -3.05 -7.17 2.03
CA ARG A 154 -3.83 -8.07 2.89
C ARG A 154 -4.52 -7.33 4.05
N ALA A 155 -3.81 -6.39 4.67
CA ALA A 155 -4.39 -5.57 5.74
C ALA A 155 -5.53 -4.68 5.22
N ARG A 156 -5.38 -4.11 4.02
CA ARG A 156 -6.40 -3.29 3.37
C ARG A 156 -7.64 -4.11 3.02
N GLU A 157 -7.48 -5.30 2.45
CA GLU A 157 -8.58 -6.22 2.14
C GLU A 157 -9.34 -6.62 3.41
N HIS A 158 -8.61 -6.95 4.49
CA HIS A 158 -9.21 -7.28 5.78
C HIS A 158 -10.01 -6.10 6.35
N GLN A 159 -9.44 -4.88 6.29
CA GLN A 159 -10.13 -3.68 6.75
C GLN A 159 -11.40 -3.42 5.93
N GLN A 160 -11.33 -3.53 4.61
CA GLN A 160 -12.50 -3.33 3.74
C GLN A 160 -13.60 -4.36 4.02
N ALA A 161 -13.23 -5.61 4.29
CA ALA A 161 -14.16 -6.66 4.67
C ALA A 161 -14.82 -6.36 6.04
N SER A 162 -14.04 -5.90 7.02
CA SER A 162 -14.56 -5.46 8.32
C SER A 162 -15.53 -4.30 8.17
N ASP A 163 -15.11 -3.24 7.47
CA ASP A 163 -15.94 -2.05 7.22
C ASP A 163 -17.24 -2.39 6.48
N ALA A 164 -17.22 -3.38 5.59
CA ALA A 164 -18.41 -3.86 4.90
C ALA A 164 -19.37 -4.61 5.84
N ARG A 165 -18.84 -5.43 6.74
CA ARG A 165 -19.63 -6.14 7.78
C ARG A 165 -20.29 -5.14 8.73
N ASP A 166 -19.53 -4.19 9.25
CA ASP A 166 -20.03 -3.16 10.17
C ASP A 166 -21.16 -2.33 9.53
N ARG A 167 -20.99 -1.97 8.24
CA ARG A 167 -22.03 -1.27 7.47
C ARG A 167 -23.29 -2.11 7.28
N PHE A 168 -23.16 -3.41 7.04
CA PHE A 168 -24.29 -4.32 6.87
C PHE A 168 -25.07 -4.51 8.18
N GLU A 169 -24.36 -4.74 9.28
CA GLU A 169 -24.95 -4.90 10.61
C GLU A 169 -25.69 -3.62 11.03
N ALA A 170 -25.05 -2.44 10.92
CA ALA A 170 -25.68 -1.16 11.22
C ALA A 170 -26.94 -0.90 10.38
N ARG A 171 -26.94 -1.30 9.11
CA ARG A 171 -28.12 -1.20 8.24
C ARG A 171 -29.25 -2.10 8.73
N ASN A 172 -28.97 -3.35 9.10
CA ASN A 172 -29.99 -4.29 9.54
C ASN A 172 -30.62 -3.86 10.87
N THR A 173 -29.81 -3.45 11.85
CA THR A 173 -30.32 -2.91 13.13
C THR A 173 -31.23 -1.70 12.92
N ARG A 174 -30.91 -0.82 11.96
CA ARG A 174 -31.77 0.31 11.61
C ARG A 174 -33.10 -0.14 11.02
N LEU A 175 -33.09 -1.12 10.12
CA LEU A 175 -34.30 -1.64 9.49
C LEU A 175 -35.21 -2.36 10.51
N GLU A 176 -34.62 -3.16 11.40
CA GLU A 176 -35.34 -3.84 12.49
C GLU A 176 -36.01 -2.84 13.42
N ARG A 177 -35.31 -1.77 13.83
CA ARG A 177 -35.90 -0.70 14.64
C ARG A 177 -37.09 -0.04 13.95
N LEU A 178 -36.95 0.31 12.68
CA LEU A 178 -38.03 0.91 11.90
C LEU A 178 -39.22 -0.05 11.74
N ALA A 179 -38.97 -1.35 11.55
CA ALA A 179 -40.01 -2.36 11.47
C ALA A 179 -40.77 -2.49 12.80
N GLN A 180 -40.06 -2.58 13.93
CA GLN A 180 -40.65 -2.63 15.27
C GLN A 180 -41.47 -1.37 15.57
N GLU A 181 -40.96 -0.18 15.23
CA GLU A 181 -41.71 1.07 15.38
C GLU A 181 -43.00 1.09 14.53
N GLN A 182 -42.93 0.58 13.30
CA GLN A 182 -44.11 0.48 12.43
C GLN A 182 -45.14 -0.53 12.95
N GLU A 183 -44.69 -1.69 13.44
CA GLU A 183 -45.55 -2.70 14.03
C GLU A 183 -46.22 -2.18 15.31
N ALA A 184 -45.46 -1.51 16.20
CA ALA A 184 -46.00 -0.86 17.39
C ALA A 184 -47.05 0.21 17.02
N LYS A 185 -46.78 1.05 16.01
CA LYS A 185 -47.76 2.02 15.49
C LYS A 185 -49.01 1.34 14.92
N ARG A 186 -48.88 0.22 14.19
CA ARG A 186 -50.00 -0.55 13.65
C ARG A 186 -50.82 -1.21 14.76
N ALA A 187 -50.17 -1.81 15.76
CA ALA A 187 -50.82 -2.40 16.93
C ALA A 187 -51.59 -1.35 17.74
N ALA A 188 -50.99 -0.18 18.00
CA ALA A 188 -51.64 0.93 18.68
C ALA A 188 -52.88 1.44 17.90
N ARG A 189 -52.79 1.53 16.56
CA ARG A 189 -53.96 1.89 15.72
C ARG A 189 -55.07 0.84 15.81
N LYS A 190 -54.73 -0.45 15.75
CA LYS A 190 -55.71 -1.55 15.89
C LYS A 190 -56.37 -1.53 17.28
N ALA A 191 -55.60 -1.36 18.35
CA ALA A 191 -56.11 -1.28 19.72
C ALA A 191 -57.07 -0.09 19.92
N LYS A 192 -56.71 1.11 19.41
CA LYS A 192 -57.59 2.29 19.45
C LYS A 192 -58.90 2.07 18.67
N SER A 193 -58.84 1.42 17.51
CA SER A 193 -60.02 1.07 16.71
C SER A 193 -60.92 0.07 17.44
N ALA A 194 -60.35 -0.98 18.03
CA ALA A 194 -61.08 -1.98 18.81
C ALA A 194 -61.71 -1.38 20.08
N ASP A 195 -61.02 -0.48 20.78
CA ASP A 195 -61.55 0.24 21.94
C ASP A 195 -62.73 1.16 21.55
N ALA A 196 -62.61 1.88 20.43
CA ALA A 196 -63.70 2.71 19.90
C ALA A 196 -64.93 1.87 19.51
N LEU A 197 -64.74 0.72 18.86
CA LEU A 197 -65.80 -0.24 18.53
C LEU A 197 -66.49 -0.81 19.78
N ASN A 198 -65.73 -1.15 20.82
CA ASN A 198 -66.28 -1.65 22.08
C ASN A 198 -67.07 -0.56 22.84
N LYS A 199 -66.58 0.68 22.87
CA LYS A 199 -67.34 1.82 23.42
C LYS A 199 -68.65 2.05 22.66
N ALA A 200 -68.62 1.99 21.34
CA ALA A 200 -69.83 2.14 20.52
C ALA A 200 -70.83 0.99 20.73
N ARG A 201 -70.36 -0.24 20.98
CA ARG A 201 -71.23 -1.38 21.30
C ARG A 201 -71.90 -1.23 22.66
N LYS A 202 -71.14 -0.85 23.70
CA LYS A 202 -71.68 -0.58 25.05
C LYS A 202 -72.71 0.55 25.03
N ALA A 203 -72.44 1.65 24.32
CA ALA A 203 -73.38 2.75 24.19
C ALA A 203 -74.68 2.35 23.47
N ARG A 204 -74.65 1.35 22.59
CA ARG A 204 -75.87 0.79 21.97
C ARG A 204 -76.65 -0.14 22.89
N GLU A 205 -75.96 -0.88 23.76
CA GLU A 205 -76.58 -1.76 24.76
C GLU A 205 -77.24 -0.96 25.90
N GLU A 206 -76.74 0.23 26.25
CA GLU A 206 -77.29 1.11 27.29
C GLU A 206 -78.52 1.94 26.84
N ILE A 207 -78.84 1.97 25.54
CA ILE A 207 -79.97 2.72 24.96
C ILE A 207 -81.18 1.80 24.69
N SER A 208 -81.02 0.48 24.82
CA SER A 208 -82.10 -0.52 24.69
C SER A 208 -82.65 -0.95 26.05
#